data_AF-A0A8B9Z6M5-F1
#
_entry.id   AF-A0A8B9Z6M5-F1
#
_cell.length_a   1.000
_cell.length_b   1.000
_cell.length_c   1.000
_cell.angle_alpha   90.00
_cell.angle_beta   90.00
_cell.angle_gamma   90.00
#
_symmetry.space_group_name_H-M   'P 1'
#
loop_
_entity.id
_entity.type
_entity.pdbx_description
1 polymer ?
#
loop_
_entity_poly.entity_id
_entity_poly.type
_entity_poly.pdbx_seq_one_letter_code
_entity_poly.pdbx_strand_id
1 'polypeptide(L)'
;MLGCDRVSLQGLEWMVSLYNNNLNGILADEMGLGKTIQTIALITYLMEHKRLNGPYLIIVLILMLSDLLVLYQLFFFLQIRWKYMIVDEGHRMKNHHCKLTQVLNTHYVAPRRILLTGTPLQNKLPELWALLNFLLPTIFKSCSTFEQWFNAPFAMTGERVLQQFA
;
A
#
# COMPACT_ATOMS: atom_id res chain seq x y z
N MET A 1 19.52 -11.85 -19.09
CA MET A 1 18.81 -12.53 -17.98
C MET A 1 19.34 -12.19 -16.58
N LEU A 2 20.61 -11.79 -16.37
CA LEU A 2 21.18 -11.51 -15.03
C LEU A 2 20.71 -10.23 -14.29
N GLY A 3 19.80 -9.45 -14.89
CA GLY A 3 19.32 -8.19 -14.30
C GLY A 3 18.10 -8.34 -13.38
N CYS A 4 17.23 -9.31 -13.67
CA CYS A 4 15.95 -9.48 -12.96
C CYS A 4 16.16 -9.97 -11.51
N ASP A 5 17.13 -10.87 -11.29
CA ASP A 5 17.38 -11.47 -9.98
C ASP A 5 17.85 -10.45 -8.93
N ARG A 6 18.66 -9.46 -9.34
CA ARG A 6 19.16 -8.42 -8.43
C ARG A 6 18.06 -7.46 -7.98
N VAL A 7 17.18 -7.05 -8.89
CA VAL A 7 16.08 -6.13 -8.57
C VAL A 7 15.10 -6.82 -7.60
N SER A 8 14.83 -8.11 -7.82
CA SER A 8 13.98 -8.89 -6.93
C SER A 8 14.56 -9.02 -5.50
N LEU A 9 15.88 -9.23 -5.38
CA LEU A 9 16.58 -9.26 -4.10
C LEU A 9 16.56 -7.91 -3.39
N GLN A 10 16.82 -6.80 -4.10
CA GLN A 10 16.79 -5.45 -3.53
C GLN A 10 15.39 -5.09 -3.01
N GLY A 11 14.34 -5.42 -3.76
CA GLY A 11 12.96 -5.23 -3.32
C GLY A 11 12.65 -6.01 -2.03
N LEU A 12 13.11 -7.26 -1.94
CA LEU A 12 12.97 -8.08 -0.72
C LEU A 12 13.72 -7.46 0.48
N GLU A 13 14.97 -7.07 0.30
CA GLU A 13 15.78 -6.41 1.35
C GLU A 13 15.09 -5.15 1.87
N TRP A 14 14.53 -4.35 0.96
CA TRP A 14 13.77 -3.16 1.32
C TRP A 14 12.51 -3.49 2.12
N MET A 15 11.73 -4.50 1.72
CA MET A 15 10.54 -4.94 2.48
C MET A 15 10.91 -5.48 3.86
N VAL A 16 12.02 -6.19 3.99
CA VAL A 16 12.56 -6.63 5.29
C VAL A 16 12.96 -5.43 6.15
N SER A 17 13.55 -4.40 5.56
CA SER A 17 13.87 -3.15 6.25
C SER A 17 12.61 -2.46 6.78
N LEU A 18 11.54 -2.39 5.98
CA LEU A 18 10.24 -1.85 6.44
C LEU A 18 9.72 -2.61 7.65
N TYR A 19 9.77 -3.94 7.61
CA TYR A 19 9.36 -4.78 8.74
C TYR A 19 10.17 -4.46 10.01
N ASN A 20 11.50 -4.37 9.89
CA ASN A 20 12.40 -4.12 11.02
C ASN A 20 12.17 -2.74 11.65
N ASN A 21 11.81 -1.76 10.84
CA ASN A 21 11.52 -0.39 11.28
C ASN A 21 10.06 -0.15 11.68
N ASN A 22 9.21 -1.20 11.68
CA ASN A 22 7.77 -1.09 11.92
C ASN A 22 7.06 -0.08 10.99
N LEU A 23 7.48 -0.04 9.73
CA LEU A 23 6.92 0.83 8.71
C LEU A 23 6.01 0.06 7.75
N ASN A 24 5.02 0.77 7.23
CA ASN A 24 4.21 0.35 6.10
C ASN A 24 4.81 0.93 4.82
N GLY A 25 4.52 0.33 3.66
CA GLY A 25 5.15 0.79 2.41
C GLY A 25 4.43 0.40 1.14
N ILE A 26 4.83 1.06 0.06
CA ILE A 26 4.40 0.78 -1.31
C ILE A 26 5.61 0.34 -2.11
N LEU A 27 5.59 -0.88 -2.64
CA LEU A 27 6.56 -1.30 -3.65
C LEU A 27 5.95 -1.00 -5.03
N ALA A 28 6.58 -0.10 -5.77
CA ALA A 28 6.10 0.40 -7.06
C ALA A 28 7.04 0.01 -8.21
N ASP A 29 7.47 -1.24 -8.23
CA ASP A 29 8.36 -1.81 -9.23
C ASP A 29 7.64 -2.14 -10.55
N GLU A 30 8.36 -2.15 -11.67
CA GLU A 30 7.82 -2.51 -12.98
C GLU A 30 7.06 -3.85 -13.01
N MET A 31 6.09 -3.97 -13.92
CA MET A 31 5.36 -5.21 -14.17
C MET A 31 6.32 -6.32 -14.64
N GLY A 32 6.12 -7.54 -14.15
CA GLY A 32 6.94 -8.70 -14.54
C GLY A 32 8.19 -8.95 -13.68
N LEU A 33 8.51 -8.09 -12.71
CA LEU A 33 9.64 -8.28 -11.77
C LEU A 33 9.41 -9.30 -10.64
N GLY A 34 8.29 -10.05 -10.68
CA GLY A 34 8.03 -11.12 -9.72
C GLY A 34 7.59 -10.66 -8.34
N LYS A 35 6.78 -9.59 -8.21
CA LYS A 35 6.18 -9.11 -6.95
C LYS A 35 5.55 -10.22 -6.09
N THR A 36 4.89 -11.18 -6.73
CA THR A 36 4.32 -12.35 -6.04
C THR A 36 5.42 -13.23 -5.42
N ILE A 37 6.53 -13.47 -6.12
CA ILE A 37 7.68 -14.22 -5.59
C ILE A 37 8.32 -13.46 -4.42
N GLN A 38 8.48 -12.14 -4.56
CA GLN A 38 8.99 -11.28 -3.49
C GLN A 38 8.08 -11.34 -2.25
N THR A 39 6.76 -11.39 -2.43
CA THR A 39 5.77 -11.56 -1.34
C THR A 39 5.96 -12.88 -0.61
N ILE A 40 6.09 -13.98 -1.35
CA ILE A 40 6.31 -15.32 -0.79
C ILE A 40 7.65 -15.33 -0.03
N ALA A 41 8.71 -14.82 -0.65
CA ALA A 41 10.03 -14.74 -0.04
C ALA A 41 10.03 -13.91 1.25
N LEU A 42 9.30 -12.78 1.28
CA LEU A 42 9.12 -11.99 2.50
C LEU A 42 8.46 -12.80 3.61
N ILE A 43 7.34 -13.47 3.31
CA ILE A 43 6.61 -14.27 4.32
C ILE A 43 7.49 -15.40 4.85
N THR A 44 8.17 -16.14 3.98
CA THR A 44 9.11 -17.20 4.38
C THR A 44 10.21 -16.65 5.28
N TYR A 45 10.82 -15.53 4.89
CA TYR A 45 11.83 -14.87 5.72
C TYR A 45 11.30 -14.46 7.09
N LEU A 46 10.08 -13.90 7.16
CA LEU A 46 9.46 -13.50 8.42
C LEU A 46 9.13 -14.70 9.32
N MET A 47 8.75 -15.83 8.74
CA MET A 47 8.49 -17.07 9.48
C MET A 47 9.78 -17.68 10.02
N GLU A 48 10.80 -17.83 9.17
CA GLU A 48 12.04 -18.54 9.51
C GLU A 48 12.97 -17.69 10.39
N HIS A 49 13.22 -16.44 10.01
CA HIS A 49 14.21 -15.59 10.66
C HIS A 49 13.62 -14.66 11.73
N LYS A 50 12.37 -14.22 11.57
CA LYS A 50 11.70 -13.33 12.55
C LYS A 50 10.75 -14.07 13.49
N ARG A 51 10.61 -15.40 13.35
CA ARG A 51 9.71 -16.26 14.16
C ARG A 51 8.26 -15.75 14.18
N LEU A 52 7.83 -15.06 13.12
CA LEU A 52 6.48 -14.55 13.00
C LEU A 52 5.62 -15.58 12.27
N ASN A 53 4.96 -16.48 13.01
CA ASN A 53 4.17 -17.56 12.42
C ASN A 53 2.78 -17.12 11.89
N GLY A 54 2.63 -15.85 11.49
CA GLY A 54 1.36 -15.30 11.03
C GLY A 54 0.35 -14.96 12.14
N PRO A 55 -0.93 -14.72 11.80
CA PRO A 55 -1.52 -14.94 10.47
C PRO A 55 -1.20 -13.82 9.46
N TYR A 56 -1.06 -14.20 8.17
CA TYR A 56 -0.72 -13.33 7.03
C TYR A 56 -1.90 -13.23 6.05
N LEU A 57 -2.36 -12.01 5.74
CA LEU A 57 -3.40 -11.79 4.74
C LEU A 57 -2.77 -11.34 3.43
N ILE A 58 -2.97 -12.12 2.37
CA ILE A 58 -2.53 -11.76 1.01
C ILE A 58 -3.79 -11.58 0.16
N ILE A 59 -3.94 -10.39 -0.43
CA ILE A 59 -5.03 -10.06 -1.33
C ILE A 59 -4.43 -9.84 -2.71
N VAL A 60 -4.81 -10.68 -3.66
CA VAL A 60 -4.39 -10.54 -5.06
C VAL A 60 -5.59 -10.05 -5.87
N LEU A 61 -5.50 -8.84 -6.41
CA LEU A 61 -6.57 -8.23 -7.19
C LEU A 61 -6.44 -8.66 -8.66
N ILE A 62 -6.96 -9.85 -8.98
CA ILE A 62 -6.94 -10.38 -10.35
C ILE A 62 -7.96 -9.62 -11.23
N LEU A 63 -7.52 -9.22 -12.42
CA LEU A 63 -8.28 -8.50 -13.46
C LEU A 63 -9.70 -9.03 -13.76
N MET A 64 -9.94 -10.33 -13.57
CA MET A 64 -11.18 -11.02 -13.92
C MET A 64 -12.19 -11.12 -12.77
N LEU A 65 -11.77 -10.84 -11.52
CA LEU A 65 -12.65 -10.90 -10.36
C LEU A 65 -13.16 -9.51 -10.05
N SER A 66 -14.48 -9.36 -9.97
CA SER A 66 -15.08 -8.11 -9.51
C SER A 66 -14.72 -7.88 -8.03
N ASP A 67 -14.57 -6.60 -7.63
CA ASP A 67 -14.36 -6.21 -6.23
C ASP A 67 -15.36 -6.89 -5.28
N LEU A 68 -16.57 -7.16 -5.78
CA LEU A 68 -17.62 -7.84 -5.04
C LEU A 68 -17.24 -9.27 -4.62
N LEU A 69 -16.62 -10.07 -5.50
CA LEU A 69 -16.23 -11.43 -5.14
C LEU A 69 -15.12 -11.44 -4.08
N VAL A 70 -14.16 -10.52 -4.21
CA VAL A 70 -13.10 -10.33 -3.21
C VAL A 70 -13.71 -9.98 -1.85
N LEU A 71 -14.70 -9.08 -1.82
CA LEU A 71 -15.41 -8.73 -0.59
C LEU A 71 -16.15 -9.92 0.04
N TYR A 72 -16.81 -10.76 -0.76
CA TYR A 72 -17.48 -11.97 -0.26
C TYR A 72 -16.49 -12.96 0.37
N GLN A 73 -15.33 -13.16 -0.26
CA GLN A 73 -14.27 -14.03 0.28
C GLN A 73 -13.70 -13.46 1.58
N LEU A 74 -13.47 -12.14 1.61
CA LEU A 74 -12.98 -11.45 2.79
C LEU A 74 -13.94 -11.66 3.98
N PHE A 75 -15.26 -11.65 3.77
CA PHE A 75 -16.25 -11.83 4.84
C PHE A 75 -16.00 -13.06 5.73
N PHE A 76 -15.45 -14.14 5.17
CA PHE A 76 -15.07 -15.34 5.92
C PHE A 76 -13.94 -15.10 6.95
N PHE A 77 -13.12 -14.09 6.72
CA PHE A 77 -11.89 -13.80 7.46
C PHE A 77 -12.00 -12.65 8.47
N LEU A 78 -13.20 -12.10 8.70
CA LEU A 78 -13.42 -10.90 9.53
C LEU A 78 -12.97 -11.02 10.99
N GLN A 79 -12.94 -12.24 11.54
CA GLN A 79 -12.62 -12.45 12.96
C GLN A 79 -11.12 -12.62 13.23
N ILE A 80 -10.29 -12.62 12.19
CA ILE A 80 -8.85 -12.87 12.33
C ILE A 80 -8.10 -11.55 12.54
N ARG A 81 -7.27 -11.50 13.59
CA ARG A 81 -6.30 -10.42 13.79
C ARG A 81 -5.02 -10.72 13.01
N TRP A 82 -4.86 -10.04 11.88
CA TRP A 82 -3.74 -10.22 10.97
C TRP A 82 -2.49 -9.52 11.49
N LYS A 83 -1.33 -10.18 11.43
CA LYS A 83 -0.05 -9.54 11.79
C LYS A 83 0.55 -8.76 10.63
N TYR A 84 0.22 -9.17 9.41
CA TYR A 84 0.74 -8.61 8.18
C TYR A 84 -0.33 -8.72 7.09
N MET A 85 -0.51 -7.64 6.34
CA MET A 85 -1.44 -7.57 5.21
C MET A 85 -0.68 -7.09 3.98
N ILE A 86 -0.81 -7.83 2.88
CA ILE A 86 -0.16 -7.54 1.61
C ILE A 86 -1.23 -7.49 0.54
N VAL A 87 -1.29 -6.40 -0.21
CA VAL A 87 -2.21 -6.23 -1.33
C VAL A 87 -1.39 -6.12 -2.61
N ASP A 88 -1.59 -7.06 -3.54
CA ASP A 88 -0.99 -7.02 -4.87
C ASP A 88 -1.93 -6.36 -5.87
N GLU A 89 -1.38 -5.81 -6.94
CA GLU A 89 -2.08 -4.99 -7.94
C GLU A 89 -2.79 -3.76 -7.35
N GLY A 90 -2.11 -3.08 -6.42
CA GLY A 90 -2.59 -1.92 -5.69
C GLY A 90 -3.05 -0.74 -6.55
N HIS A 91 -2.74 -0.72 -7.85
CA HIS A 91 -3.32 0.24 -8.79
C HIS A 91 -4.85 0.24 -8.79
N ARG A 92 -5.49 -0.87 -8.42
CA ARG A 92 -6.94 -1.01 -8.25
C ARG A 92 -7.49 -0.22 -7.05
N MET A 93 -6.65 0.07 -6.06
CA MET A 93 -7.01 0.83 -4.86
C MET A 93 -6.80 2.35 -5.01
N LYS A 94 -6.44 2.84 -6.20
CA LYS A 94 -6.26 4.27 -6.47
C LYS A 94 -7.56 5.06 -6.37
N ASN A 95 -8.71 4.41 -6.53
CA ASN A 95 -10.00 5.07 -6.35
C ASN A 95 -10.25 5.38 -4.86
N HIS A 96 -10.34 6.65 -4.48
CA HIS A 96 -10.60 7.05 -3.10
C HIS A 96 -11.98 6.60 -2.57
N HIS A 97 -12.90 6.21 -3.45
CA HIS A 97 -14.18 5.58 -3.11
C HIS A 97 -14.14 4.04 -3.16
N CYS A 98 -12.95 3.44 -3.18
CA CYS A 98 -12.81 1.99 -3.22
C CYS A 98 -13.45 1.35 -1.97
N LYS A 99 -14.54 0.61 -2.18
CA LYS A 99 -15.24 -0.14 -1.12
C LYS A 99 -14.33 -1.12 -0.41
N LEU A 100 -13.38 -1.72 -1.15
CA LEU A 100 -12.40 -2.64 -0.59
C LEU A 100 -11.56 -1.97 0.50
N THR A 101 -10.98 -0.79 0.22
CA THR A 101 -10.18 -0.04 1.19
C THR A 101 -11.00 0.33 2.43
N GLN A 102 -12.26 0.73 2.24
CA GLN A 102 -13.16 1.03 3.36
C GLN A 102 -13.41 -0.21 4.25
N VAL A 103 -13.67 -1.37 3.64
CA VAL A 103 -13.88 -2.62 4.38
C VAL A 103 -12.61 -3.05 5.10
N LEU A 104 -11.45 -3.00 4.44
CA LEU A 104 -10.15 -3.35 5.03
C LEU A 104 -9.80 -2.43 6.21
N ASN A 105 -10.09 -1.14 6.10
CA ASN A 105 -9.81 -0.18 7.16
C ASN A 105 -10.77 -0.28 8.35
N THR A 106 -12.02 -0.64 8.11
CA THR A 106 -13.06 -0.69 9.15
C THR A 106 -13.06 -2.03 9.90
N HIS A 107 -12.86 -3.13 9.16
CA HIS A 107 -13.09 -4.47 9.70
C HIS A 107 -11.81 -5.27 9.95
N TYR A 108 -10.68 -4.93 9.32
CA TYR A 108 -9.45 -5.72 9.44
C TYR A 108 -8.38 -4.99 10.24
N VAL A 109 -7.92 -5.66 11.30
CA VAL A 109 -6.78 -5.20 12.08
C VAL A 109 -5.51 -5.85 11.53
N ALA A 110 -4.64 -5.01 10.96
CA ALA A 110 -3.32 -5.37 10.47
C ALA A 110 -2.36 -4.20 10.70
N PRO A 111 -1.46 -4.27 11.69
CA PRO A 111 -0.51 -3.19 11.97
C PRO A 111 0.48 -2.97 10.83
N ARG A 112 0.88 -4.06 10.17
CA ARG A 112 1.82 -4.03 9.05
C ARG A 112 1.09 -4.22 7.73
N ARG A 113 1.24 -3.25 6.84
CA ARG A 113 0.55 -3.18 5.55
C ARG A 113 1.57 -2.87 4.45
N ILE A 114 1.59 -3.69 3.42
CA ILE A 114 2.34 -3.44 2.19
C ILE A 114 1.40 -3.43 1.00
N LEU A 115 1.60 -2.47 0.12
CA LEU A 115 0.94 -2.40 -1.17
C LEU A 115 1.97 -2.66 -2.27
N LEU A 116 1.68 -3.56 -3.20
CA LEU A 116 2.51 -3.84 -4.36
C LEU A 116 1.78 -3.35 -5.60
N THR A 117 2.47 -2.61 -6.48
CA THR A 117 1.86 -2.11 -7.71
C THR A 117 2.86 -2.12 -8.85
N GLY A 118 2.41 -2.54 -10.03
CA GLY A 118 3.19 -2.52 -11.27
C GLY A 118 3.12 -1.20 -12.04
N THR A 119 2.20 -0.32 -11.66
CA THR A 119 1.95 0.94 -12.38
C THR A 119 2.48 2.13 -11.59
N PRO A 120 3.05 3.15 -12.27
CA PRO A 120 3.40 4.39 -11.62
C PRO A 120 2.17 5.00 -10.92
N LEU A 121 2.39 5.59 -9.76
CA LEU A 121 1.37 6.36 -9.06
C LEU A 121 1.10 7.64 -9.86
N GLN A 122 -0.16 7.94 -10.18
CA GLN A 122 -0.46 9.19 -10.87
C GLN A 122 -0.35 10.35 -9.86
N ASN A 123 0.09 11.52 -10.30
CA ASN A 123 0.24 12.72 -9.48
C ASN A 123 -1.12 13.38 -9.10
N LYS A 124 -2.13 12.59 -8.77
CA LYS A 124 -3.43 13.08 -8.28
C LYS A 124 -3.52 12.89 -6.78
N LEU A 125 -3.78 13.97 -6.05
CA LEU A 125 -3.88 13.96 -4.58
C LEU A 125 -4.91 12.95 -4.04
N PRO A 126 -6.10 12.78 -4.65
CA PRO A 126 -7.05 11.77 -4.16
C PRO A 126 -6.55 10.33 -4.31
N GLU A 127 -5.77 10.03 -5.35
CA GLU A 127 -5.19 8.70 -5.53
C GLU A 127 -4.10 8.44 -4.49
N LEU A 128 -3.22 9.43 -4.27
CA LEU A 128 -2.19 9.35 -3.23
C LEU A 128 -2.83 9.17 -1.85
N TRP A 129 -3.87 9.94 -1.55
CA TRP A 129 -4.62 9.81 -0.32
C TRP A 129 -5.21 8.41 -0.14
N ALA A 130 -5.81 7.82 -1.18
CA ALA A 130 -6.40 6.49 -1.11
C ALA A 130 -5.36 5.43 -0.68
N LEU A 131 -4.16 5.49 -1.26
CA LEU A 131 -3.06 4.57 -0.96
C LEU A 131 -2.51 4.80 0.45
N LEU A 132 -2.33 6.06 0.85
CA LEU A 132 -1.87 6.42 2.18
C LEU A 132 -2.91 6.08 3.27
N ASN A 133 -4.20 6.25 2.99
CA ASN A 133 -5.30 5.85 3.86
C ASN A 133 -5.32 4.34 4.07
N PHE A 134 -5.00 3.54 3.05
CA PHE A 134 -4.83 2.11 3.24
C PHE A 134 -3.64 1.77 4.15
N LEU A 135 -2.48 2.39 3.94
CA LEU A 135 -1.28 2.06 4.73
C LEU A 135 -1.37 2.58 6.17
N LEU A 136 -1.93 3.77 6.36
CA LEU A 136 -1.95 4.51 7.62
C LEU A 136 -3.37 5.07 7.87
N PRO A 137 -4.37 4.20 8.10
CA PRO A 137 -5.77 4.60 8.20
C PRO A 137 -6.08 5.52 9.39
N THR A 138 -5.27 5.44 10.45
CA THR A 138 -5.43 6.28 11.64
C THR A 138 -5.03 7.74 11.40
N ILE A 139 -4.07 7.97 10.49
CA ILE A 139 -3.53 9.29 10.17
C ILE A 139 -4.38 9.96 9.08
N PHE A 140 -4.69 9.24 8.01
CA PHE A 140 -5.32 9.82 6.82
C PHE A 140 -6.83 9.58 6.74
N LYS A 141 -7.61 10.04 7.72
CA LYS A 141 -9.06 9.74 7.77
C LYS A 141 -9.92 10.46 6.72
N SER A 142 -9.51 11.66 6.28
CA SER A 142 -10.30 12.48 5.35
C SER A 142 -9.45 12.99 4.18
N CYS A 143 -9.97 12.85 2.96
CA CYS A 143 -9.33 13.34 1.74
C CYS A 143 -9.27 14.88 1.71
N SER A 144 -10.33 15.56 2.15
CA SER A 144 -10.37 17.03 2.15
C SER A 144 -9.32 17.65 3.07
N THR A 145 -9.12 17.06 4.25
CA THR A 145 -8.08 17.49 5.21
C THR A 145 -6.68 17.24 4.65
N PHE A 146 -6.49 16.12 3.96
CA PHE A 146 -5.22 15.81 3.30
C PHE A 146 -4.89 16.79 2.19
N GLU A 147 -5.86 17.12 1.32
CA GLU A 147 -5.68 18.11 0.26
C GLU A 147 -5.33 19.49 0.83
N GLN A 148 -6.03 19.94 1.87
CA GLN A 148 -5.73 21.21 2.54
C GLN A 148 -4.32 21.22 3.14
N TRP A 149 -3.95 20.16 3.86
CA TRP A 149 -2.64 20.04 4.47
C TRP A 149 -1.52 19.98 3.42
N PHE A 150 -1.73 19.24 2.33
CA PHE A 150 -0.75 19.12 1.25
C PHE A 150 -0.61 20.45 0.49
N ASN A 151 -1.71 21.19 0.30
CA ASN A 151 -1.71 22.46 -0.42
C ASN A 151 -1.27 23.66 0.45
N ALA A 152 -1.36 23.58 1.78
CA ALA A 152 -0.97 24.65 2.71
C ALA A 152 0.44 25.24 2.47
N PRO A 153 1.52 24.45 2.30
CA PRO A 153 2.84 25.00 2.00
C PRO A 153 2.91 25.69 0.62
N PHE A 154 2.12 25.26 -0.36
CA PHE A 154 2.07 25.91 -1.68
C PHE A 154 1.26 27.21 -1.66
N ALA A 155 0.21 27.28 -0.84
CA ALA A 155 -0.59 28.48 -0.66
C ALA A 155 0.24 29.64 -0.05
N MET A 156 1.10 29.35 0.92
CA MET A 156 2.00 30.35 1.53
C MET A 156 3.14 30.80 0.59
N THR A 157 3.50 29.98 -0.39
CA THR A 157 4.59 30.28 -1.32
C THR A 157 4.11 31.13 -2.51
N GLY A 158 2.80 31.09 -2.83
CA GLY A 158 2.18 31.93 -3.86
C GLY A 158 2.20 33.43 -3.55
N GLU A 159 2.19 33.82 -2.28
CA GLU A 159 2.22 35.24 -1.89
C GLU A 159 3.62 35.89 -2.02
N ARG A 160 4.70 35.11 -1.99
CA ARG A 160 6.07 35.66 -2.13
C ARG A 160 6.52 35.86 -3.58
N VAL A 161 5.88 35.23 -4.55
CA VAL A 161 6.24 35.39 -5.97
C VAL A 161 5.60 36.64 -6.59
N LEU A 162 4.45 37.09 -6.08
CA LEU A 162 3.76 38.28 -6.60
C LEU A 162 4.27 39.62 -6.05
N GLN A 163 5.08 39.63 -4.98
CA GLN A 163 5.71 40.87 -4.47
C GLN A 163 7.08 41.18 -5.08
N GLN A 164 7.60 40.32 -5.97
CA GLN A 164 8.87 40.58 -6.67
C GLN A 164 8.66 41.10 -8.12
N PHE A 165 7.41 41.30 -8.53
CA PHE A 165 7.01 41.86 -9.82
C PHE A 165 5.96 42.97 -9.71
N ALA A 166 5.84 43.63 -8.55
CA ALA A 166 5.05 44.84 -8.36
C ALA A 166 5.98 46.03 -8.09
#